data_AF-A0A1B3JIA7-F1
#
_entry.id   AF-A0A1B3JIA7-F1
#
_cell.length_a   1.000
_cell.length_b   1.000
_cell.length_c   1.000
_cell.angle_alpha   90.00
_cell.angle_beta   90.00
_cell.angle_gamma   90.00
#
_symmetry.space_group_name_H-M   'P 1'
#
loop_
_entity.id
_entity.type
_entity.pdbx_description
1 polymer ?
#
loop_
_entity_poly.entity_id
_entity_poly.type
_entity_poly.pdbx_seq_one_letter_code
_entity_poly.pdbx_strand_id
1 'polypeptide(L)'
;MPSFDIVSEITMHEVRNAVENANRVLITRYDFRGVEAVMELNEKNETVKVTTESEFQLEQLIEILIGAFVKRGIEHGSLDIPTESEHHGKLYTKEIKLKQGIETEMAKKITKLVKDSKIKVQAQIQGDQVRVTGKSRDDLQAVIQLVKGAELGQPFQFNNFRD
;
A
#
# COMPACT_ATOMS: atom_id res chain seq x y z
N MET A 1 -19.30 23.96 5.17
CA MET A 1 -19.97 22.78 4.59
C MET A 1 -19.06 21.64 4.95
N PRO A 2 -19.54 20.65 5.71
CA PRO A 2 -18.65 19.67 6.27
C PRO A 2 -17.93 18.87 5.19
N SER A 3 -16.69 18.49 5.47
CA SER A 3 -15.87 17.70 4.56
C SER A 3 -14.93 16.76 5.31
N PHE A 4 -14.35 15.80 4.59
CA PHE A 4 -13.22 14.99 5.05
C PHE A 4 -12.33 14.65 3.85
N ASP A 5 -11.12 14.17 4.12
CA ASP A 5 -10.20 13.71 3.09
C ASP A 5 -10.05 12.18 3.15
N ILE A 6 -10.07 11.55 1.99
CA ILE A 6 -9.70 10.14 1.78
C ILE A 6 -8.23 10.15 1.39
N VAL A 7 -7.42 9.45 2.18
CA VAL A 7 -5.97 9.31 1.97
C VAL A 7 -5.58 7.83 1.97
N SER A 8 -4.36 7.54 1.50
CA SER A 8 -3.74 6.22 1.56
C SER A 8 -2.32 6.39 2.06
N GLU A 9 -2.14 6.48 3.37
CA GLU A 9 -0.87 6.81 3.99
C GLU A 9 -0.20 5.54 4.55
N ILE A 10 1.09 5.40 4.23
CA ILE A 10 1.96 4.38 4.81
C ILE A 10 2.97 5.11 5.70
N THR A 11 3.11 4.66 6.95
CA THR A 11 4.09 5.26 7.85
C THR A 11 5.48 4.72 7.53
N MET A 12 6.34 5.53 6.90
CA MET A 12 7.68 5.11 6.47
C MET A 12 8.59 4.58 7.61
N HIS A 13 8.41 5.07 8.83
CA HIS A 13 9.10 4.49 9.99
C HIS A 13 8.71 3.03 10.24
N GLU A 14 7.44 2.68 10.06
CA GLU A 14 6.98 1.30 10.19
C GLU A 14 7.43 0.43 9.01
N VAL A 15 7.55 0.99 7.80
CA VAL A 15 8.14 0.31 6.64
C VAL A 15 9.59 -0.08 6.92
N ARG A 16 10.42 0.88 7.37
CA ARG A 16 11.83 0.62 7.71
C ARG A 16 11.94 -0.47 8.76
N ASN A 17 11.15 -0.37 9.83
CA ASN A 17 11.09 -1.35 10.88
C ASN A 17 10.65 -2.75 10.38
N ALA A 18 9.71 -2.82 9.44
CA ALA A 18 9.26 -4.07 8.84
C ALA A 18 10.39 -4.71 7.99
N VAL A 19 11.08 -3.93 7.17
CA VAL A 19 12.21 -4.41 6.35
C VAL A 19 13.38 -4.87 7.23
N GLU A 20 13.71 -4.16 8.30
CA GLU A 20 14.73 -4.60 9.27
C GLU A 20 14.33 -5.92 9.96
N ASN A 21 13.07 -6.04 10.37
CA ASN A 21 12.55 -7.27 10.96
C ASN A 21 12.60 -8.44 9.97
N ALA A 22 12.24 -8.22 8.71
CA ALA A 22 12.32 -9.23 7.66
C ALA A 22 13.78 -9.69 7.46
N ASN A 23 14.74 -8.76 7.42
CA ASN A 23 16.16 -9.09 7.32
C ASN A 23 16.66 -9.91 8.53
N ARG A 24 16.21 -9.61 9.76
CA ARG A 24 16.54 -10.43 10.94
C ARG A 24 16.00 -11.85 10.82
N VAL A 25 14.78 -12.01 10.31
CA VAL A 25 14.20 -13.34 10.04
C VAL A 25 15.02 -14.09 8.99
N LEU A 26 15.39 -13.43 7.90
CA LEU A 26 16.23 -14.00 6.83
C LEU A 26 17.56 -14.55 7.37
N ILE A 27 18.26 -13.81 8.23
CA ILE A 27 19.55 -14.26 8.80
C ILE A 27 19.41 -15.57 9.60
N THR A 28 18.24 -15.81 10.19
CA THR A 28 17.98 -17.03 10.97
C THR A 28 17.60 -18.25 10.12
N ARG A 29 17.33 -18.07 8.82
CA ARG A 29 16.92 -19.12 7.89
C ARG A 29 18.12 -19.94 7.42
N TYR A 30 18.20 -21.20 7.85
CA TYR A 30 19.31 -22.09 7.49
C TYR A 30 19.39 -22.37 5.98
N ASP A 31 18.26 -22.44 5.30
CA ASP A 31 18.12 -22.65 3.85
C ASP A 31 18.61 -21.47 3.00
N PHE A 32 18.80 -20.29 3.59
CA PHE A 32 19.42 -19.13 2.95
C PHE A 32 20.91 -18.97 3.29
N ARG A 33 21.51 -19.93 4.00
CA ARG A 33 22.93 -19.86 4.36
C ARG A 33 23.81 -20.02 3.12
N GLY A 34 24.57 -18.96 2.79
CA GLY A 34 25.43 -18.93 1.61
C GLY A 34 24.70 -18.61 0.30
N VAL A 35 23.40 -18.31 0.39
CA VAL A 35 22.59 -17.80 -0.72
C VAL A 35 22.65 -16.29 -0.71
N GLU A 36 22.83 -15.68 -1.88
CA GLU A 36 22.69 -14.24 -2.04
C GLU A 36 21.20 -13.87 -1.89
N ALA A 37 20.85 -13.17 -0.80
CA ALA A 37 19.48 -12.78 -0.50
C ALA A 37 19.46 -11.42 0.21
N VAL A 38 18.73 -10.46 -0.36
CA VAL A 38 18.74 -9.06 0.09
C VAL A 38 17.33 -8.49 0.03
N MET A 39 16.92 -7.78 1.08
CA MET A 39 15.71 -6.96 1.13
C MET A 39 16.10 -5.52 1.49
N GLU A 40 15.98 -4.62 0.53
CA GLU A 40 16.43 -3.22 0.62
C GLU A 40 15.28 -2.24 0.46
N LEU A 41 15.14 -1.32 1.42
CA LEU A 41 14.21 -0.21 1.34
C LEU A 41 14.86 0.96 0.59
N ASN A 42 14.23 1.40 -0.49
CA ASN A 42 14.52 2.66 -1.16
C ASN A 42 13.47 3.69 -0.77
N GLU A 43 13.77 4.51 0.24
CA GLU A 43 12.84 5.53 0.75
C GLU A 43 12.54 6.64 -0.25
N LYS A 44 13.46 6.92 -1.19
CA LYS A 44 13.27 7.98 -2.19
C LYS A 44 12.28 7.58 -3.26
N ASN A 45 12.28 6.30 -3.63
CA ASN A 45 11.42 5.75 -4.67
C ASN A 45 10.19 5.04 -4.09
N GLU A 46 10.05 5.02 -2.76
CA GLU A 46 8.99 4.32 -2.03
C GLU A 46 8.87 2.86 -2.46
N THR A 47 10.02 2.19 -2.62
CA THR A 47 10.09 0.79 -3.06
C THR A 47 10.88 -0.10 -2.11
N VAL A 48 10.54 -1.38 -2.07
CA VAL A 48 11.34 -2.42 -1.42
C VAL A 48 11.83 -3.37 -2.50
N LYS A 49 13.14 -3.43 -2.69
CA LYS A 49 13.78 -4.35 -3.62
C LYS A 49 14.11 -5.66 -2.90
N VAL A 50 13.61 -6.76 -3.42
CA VAL A 50 13.90 -8.12 -2.95
C VAL A 50 14.71 -8.83 -4.03
N THR A 51 15.88 -9.35 -3.69
CA THR A 51 16.80 -10.00 -4.64
C THR A 51 17.26 -11.33 -4.08
N THR A 52 17.26 -12.39 -4.89
CA THR A 52 17.87 -13.69 -4.53
C THR A 52 18.24 -14.55 -5.75
N GLU A 53 18.62 -15.82 -5.57
CA GLU A 53 19.21 -16.67 -6.62
C GLU A 53 18.19 -17.54 -7.38
N SER A 54 16.93 -17.56 -6.97
CA SER A 54 15.85 -18.30 -7.66
C SER A 54 14.48 -17.67 -7.43
N GLU A 55 13.53 -17.88 -8.36
CA GLU A 55 12.13 -17.44 -8.20
C GLU A 55 11.48 -18.04 -6.95
N PHE A 56 11.75 -19.31 -6.65
CA PHE A 56 11.18 -19.97 -5.48
C PHE A 56 11.63 -19.32 -4.16
N GLN A 57 12.92 -19.01 -4.03
CA GLN A 57 13.44 -18.28 -2.87
C GLN A 57 12.89 -16.84 -2.84
N LEU A 58 12.67 -16.22 -4.00
CA LEU A 58 12.14 -14.86 -4.09
C LEU A 58 10.73 -14.79 -3.48
N GLU A 59 9.86 -15.75 -3.81
CA GLU A 59 8.53 -15.85 -3.22
C GLU A 59 8.60 -16.06 -1.69
N GLN A 60 9.53 -16.90 -1.21
CA GLN A 60 9.74 -17.09 0.24
C GLN A 60 10.17 -15.79 0.95
N LEU A 61 11.04 -14.99 0.33
CA LEU A 61 11.43 -13.69 0.88
C LEU A 61 10.27 -12.70 0.90
N ILE A 62 9.44 -12.70 -0.14
CA ILE A 62 8.24 -11.86 -0.23
C ILE A 62 7.23 -12.24 0.87
N GLU A 63 7.02 -13.53 1.14
CA GLU A 63 6.17 -13.98 2.24
C GLU A 63 6.70 -13.51 3.61
N ILE A 64 8.00 -13.61 3.85
CA ILE A 64 8.66 -13.11 5.07
C ILE A 64 8.43 -11.60 5.20
N LEU A 65 8.60 -10.86 4.11
CA LEU A 65 8.43 -9.42 4.05
C LEU A 65 6.98 -9.01 4.34
N ILE A 66 5.99 -9.64 3.69
CA ILE A 66 4.56 -9.41 3.94
C ILE A 66 4.23 -9.69 5.41
N GLY A 67 4.72 -10.80 5.96
CA GLY A 67 4.53 -11.15 7.36
C GLY A 67 5.10 -10.10 8.32
N ALA A 68 6.23 -9.47 7.96
CA ALA A 68 6.82 -8.37 8.73
C ALA A 68 6.00 -7.08 8.62
N PHE A 69 5.47 -6.75 7.43
CA PHE A 69 4.59 -5.60 7.20
C PHE A 69 3.28 -5.69 7.99
N VAL A 70 2.60 -6.84 7.94
CA VAL A 70 1.34 -7.06 8.64
C VAL A 70 1.50 -6.89 10.16
N LYS A 71 2.61 -7.35 10.73
CA LYS A 71 2.94 -7.14 12.16
C LYS A 71 3.15 -5.67 12.53
N ARG A 72 3.35 -4.78 11.56
CA ARG A 72 3.47 -3.33 11.73
C ARG A 72 2.22 -2.57 11.28
N GLY A 73 1.12 -3.27 10.99
CA GLY A 73 -0.14 -2.65 10.56
C GLY A 73 -0.12 -2.17 9.10
N ILE A 74 0.84 -2.63 8.29
CA ILE A 74 0.89 -2.36 6.85
C ILE A 74 0.25 -3.54 6.14
N GLU A 75 -0.90 -3.29 5.52
CA GLU A 75 -1.70 -4.33 4.86
C GLU A 75 -1.10 -4.74 3.51
N HIS A 76 -1.36 -5.97 3.08
CA HIS A 76 -0.92 -6.47 1.78
C HIS A 76 -1.42 -5.59 0.61
N GLY A 77 -2.62 -5.03 0.72
CA GLY A 77 -3.17 -4.12 -0.30
C GLY A 77 -2.33 -2.84 -0.51
N SER A 78 -1.50 -2.46 0.47
CA SER A 78 -0.56 -1.33 0.37
C SER A 78 0.69 -1.65 -0.44
N LEU A 79 0.90 -2.91 -0.81
CA LEU A 79 2.06 -3.37 -1.56
C LEU A 79 1.63 -3.64 -3.01
N ASP A 80 2.33 -3.05 -3.96
CA ASP A 80 2.22 -3.40 -5.37
C ASP A 80 3.38 -4.33 -5.72
N ILE A 81 3.10 -5.63 -5.68
CA ILE A 81 4.08 -6.69 -5.91
C ILE A 81 3.96 -7.12 -7.38
N PRO A 82 5.02 -6.93 -8.20
CA PRO A 82 5.00 -7.37 -9.58
C PRO A 82 4.80 -8.89 -9.70
N THR A 83 3.99 -9.31 -10.67
CA THR A 83 3.79 -10.73 -10.97
C THR A 83 5.09 -11.38 -11.46
N GLU A 84 5.78 -10.70 -12.37
CA GLU A 84 7.02 -11.14 -12.98
C GLU A 84 8.24 -10.63 -12.20
N SER A 85 9.29 -11.43 -12.11
CA SER A 85 10.58 -11.02 -11.58
C SER A 85 11.54 -10.61 -12.69
N GLU A 86 12.37 -9.61 -12.42
CA GLU A 86 13.50 -9.29 -13.26
C GLU A 86 14.63 -10.30 -13.02
N HIS A 87 15.31 -10.71 -14.09
CA HIS A 87 16.41 -11.66 -14.02
C HIS A 87 17.69 -11.06 -14.61
N HIS A 88 18.78 -11.10 -13.83
CA HIS A 88 20.09 -10.66 -14.27
C HIS A 88 21.18 -11.65 -13.80
N GLY A 89 21.81 -12.35 -14.75
CA GLY A 89 22.86 -13.32 -14.46
C GLY A 89 22.32 -14.54 -13.71
N LYS A 90 22.57 -14.61 -12.40
CA LYS A 90 22.05 -15.65 -11.49
C LYS A 90 21.01 -15.11 -10.50
N LEU A 91 20.66 -13.83 -10.58
CA LEU A 91 19.84 -13.14 -9.61
C LEU A 91 18.45 -12.85 -10.16
N TYR A 92 17.46 -13.10 -9.32
CA TYR A 92 16.06 -12.79 -9.50
C TYR A 92 15.67 -11.65 -8.55
N THR A 93 14.98 -10.66 -9.08
CA THR A 93 14.63 -9.43 -8.36
C THR A 93 13.16 -9.10 -8.54
N LYS A 94 12.50 -8.65 -7.46
CA LYS A 94 11.20 -7.95 -7.52
C LYS A 94 11.34 -6.62 -6.79
N GLU A 95 10.94 -5.55 -7.47
CA GLU A 95 10.81 -4.22 -6.87
C GLU A 95 9.35 -3.98 -6.51
N ILE A 96 9.06 -3.99 -5.20
CA ILE A 96 7.72 -3.85 -4.66
C ILE A 96 7.47 -2.37 -4.39
N LYS A 97 6.46 -1.76 -5.01
CA LYS A 97 6.10 -0.36 -4.74
C LYS A 97 5.19 -0.27 -3.53
N LEU A 98 5.40 0.76 -2.72
CA LEU A 98 4.52 1.13 -1.61
C LEU A 98 3.44 2.06 -2.15
N LYS A 99 2.17 1.72 -1.96
CA LYS A 99 1.03 2.54 -2.39
C LYS A 99 0.78 3.70 -1.43
N GLN A 100 1.70 4.66 -1.44
CA GLN A 100 1.60 5.89 -0.69
C GLN A 100 0.87 6.96 -1.53
N GLY A 101 -0.16 7.55 -0.94
CA GLY A 101 -1.09 8.42 -1.65
C GLY A 101 -2.11 7.67 -2.52
N ILE A 102 -3.01 8.43 -3.11
CA ILE A 102 -4.04 7.97 -4.03
C ILE A 102 -3.67 8.44 -5.43
N GLU A 103 -3.18 7.53 -6.26
CA GLU A 103 -2.87 7.83 -7.65
C GLU A 103 -4.12 8.27 -8.44
N THR A 104 -3.89 8.97 -9.54
CA THR A 104 -4.97 9.57 -10.35
C THR A 104 -6.00 8.54 -10.84
N GLU A 105 -5.59 7.33 -11.22
CA GLU A 105 -6.53 6.27 -11.60
C GLU A 105 -7.41 5.84 -10.43
N MET A 106 -6.83 5.65 -9.25
CA MET A 106 -7.58 5.26 -8.06
C MET A 106 -8.53 6.38 -7.61
N ALA A 107 -8.05 7.62 -7.62
CA ALA A 107 -8.86 8.79 -7.31
C ALA A 107 -10.06 8.94 -8.27
N LYS A 108 -9.87 8.63 -9.57
CA LYS A 108 -10.97 8.54 -10.54
C LYS A 108 -11.95 7.41 -10.23
N LYS A 109 -11.48 6.24 -9.79
CA LYS A 109 -12.36 5.13 -9.36
C LYS A 109 -13.18 5.53 -8.14
N ILE A 110 -12.57 6.12 -7.12
CA ILE A 110 -13.26 6.61 -5.91
C ILE A 110 -14.31 7.66 -6.28
N THR A 111 -13.93 8.68 -7.06
CA THR A 111 -14.87 9.75 -7.44
C THR A 111 -16.03 9.22 -8.29
N LYS A 112 -15.80 8.21 -9.14
CA LYS A 112 -16.85 7.53 -9.90
C LYS A 112 -17.79 6.74 -8.97
N LEU A 113 -17.23 5.94 -8.06
CA LEU A 113 -17.99 5.19 -7.05
C LEU A 113 -18.91 6.10 -6.23
N VAL A 114 -18.39 7.24 -5.77
CA VAL A 114 -19.17 8.24 -5.02
C VAL A 114 -20.30 8.80 -5.88
N LYS A 115 -20.06 9.11 -7.17
CA LYS A 115 -21.10 9.60 -8.08
C LYS A 115 -22.18 8.55 -8.34
N ASP A 116 -21.79 7.30 -8.57
CA ASP A 116 -22.70 6.20 -8.90
C ASP A 116 -23.60 5.83 -7.70
N SER A 117 -23.16 6.10 -6.47
CA SER A 117 -23.95 5.93 -5.24
C SER A 117 -25.14 6.89 -5.11
N LYS A 118 -25.16 7.98 -5.88
CA LYS A 118 -26.16 9.07 -5.82
C LYS A 118 -26.29 9.75 -4.44
N ILE A 119 -25.34 9.54 -3.52
CA ILE A 119 -25.25 10.28 -2.27
C ILE A 119 -25.00 11.77 -2.59
N LYS A 120 -25.63 12.69 -1.85
CA LYS A 120 -25.61 14.14 -2.12
C LYS A 120 -24.30 14.82 -1.64
N VAL A 121 -23.18 14.33 -2.14
CA VAL A 121 -21.82 14.84 -1.86
C VAL A 121 -21.07 15.19 -3.15
N GLN A 122 -20.01 15.98 -3.01
CA GLN A 122 -19.05 16.26 -4.06
C GLN A 122 -17.68 15.71 -3.67
N ALA A 123 -17.08 14.88 -4.53
CA ALA A 123 -15.71 14.40 -4.39
C ALA A 123 -14.79 15.15 -5.36
N GLN A 124 -13.65 15.64 -4.85
CA GLN A 124 -12.64 16.39 -5.59
C GLN A 124 -11.26 15.76 -5.38
N ILE A 125 -10.49 15.58 -6.46
CA ILE A 125 -9.11 15.08 -6.39
C ILE A 125 -8.19 16.27 -6.06
N GLN A 126 -7.35 16.14 -5.03
CA GLN A 126 -6.42 17.17 -4.59
C GLN A 126 -5.03 16.57 -4.42
N GLY A 127 -4.22 16.58 -5.48
CA GLY A 127 -2.94 15.88 -5.46
C GLY A 127 -3.14 14.37 -5.32
N ASP A 128 -2.66 13.81 -4.22
CA ASP A 128 -2.67 12.39 -3.85
C ASP A 128 -3.79 12.01 -2.86
N GLN A 129 -4.79 12.87 -2.70
CA GLN A 129 -5.95 12.63 -1.82
C GLN A 129 -7.26 13.01 -2.51
N VAL A 130 -8.38 12.50 -1.98
CA VAL A 130 -9.72 12.83 -2.45
C VAL A 130 -10.51 13.52 -1.34
N ARG A 131 -10.81 14.80 -1.51
CA ARG A 131 -11.69 15.56 -0.60
C ARG A 131 -13.15 15.27 -0.91
N VAL A 132 -13.92 14.89 0.10
CA VAL A 132 -15.37 14.71 0.03
C VAL A 132 -16.07 15.79 0.84
N THR A 133 -16.93 16.57 0.19
CA THR A 133 -17.67 17.67 0.81
C THR A 133 -19.18 17.44 0.65
N GLY A 134 -19.95 17.72 1.70
CA GLY A 134 -21.39 17.51 1.72
C GLY A 134 -22.11 18.50 2.63
N LYS A 135 -23.45 18.53 2.56
CA LYS A 135 -24.28 19.31 3.50
C LYS A 135 -24.66 18.53 4.74
N SER A 136 -24.80 17.21 4.62
CA SER A 136 -25.20 16.30 5.70
C SER A 136 -24.01 15.50 6.20
N ARG A 137 -23.85 15.41 7.52
CA ARG A 137 -22.86 14.52 8.14
C ARG A 137 -23.21 13.04 7.92
N ASP A 138 -24.50 12.72 7.83
CA ASP A 138 -24.96 11.35 7.57
C ASP A 138 -24.55 10.90 6.16
N ASP A 139 -24.67 11.79 5.17
CA ASP A 139 -24.21 11.53 3.80
C ASP A 139 -22.69 11.30 3.76
N LEU A 140 -21.92 12.08 4.53
CA LEU A 140 -20.47 11.90 4.65
C LEU A 140 -20.12 10.54 5.29
N GLN A 141 -20.82 10.13 6.35
CA GLN A 141 -20.63 8.81 6.96
C GLN A 141 -21.00 7.67 6.00
N ALA A 142 -22.06 7.84 5.20
CA ALA A 142 -22.45 6.87 4.17
C ALA A 142 -21.36 6.69 3.10
N VAL A 143 -20.68 7.77 2.69
CA VAL A 143 -19.55 7.68 1.76
C VAL A 143 -18.38 6.92 2.38
N ILE A 144 -18.08 7.13 3.66
CA ILE A 144 -17.01 6.39 4.36
C ILE A 144 -17.30 4.88 4.31
N GLN A 145 -18.54 4.47 4.63
CA GLN A 145 -18.93 3.06 4.59
C GLN A 145 -18.90 2.50 3.17
N LEU A 146 -19.35 3.27 2.18
CA LEU A 146 -19.30 2.89 0.77
C LEU A 146 -17.87 2.60 0.31
N VAL A 147 -16.92 3.51 0.59
CA VAL A 147 -15.52 3.36 0.17
C VAL A 147 -14.85 2.19 0.90
N LYS A 148 -15.14 2.00 2.20
CA LYS A 148 -14.64 0.84 2.97
C LYS A 148 -15.15 -0.49 2.41
N GLY A 149 -16.36 -0.54 1.89
CA GLY A 149 -16.97 -1.76 1.35
C GLY A 149 -16.65 -2.07 -0.12
N ALA A 150 -15.94 -1.20 -0.84
CA ALA A 150 -15.80 -1.27 -2.30
C ALA A 150 -14.57 -2.05 -2.81
N GLU A 151 -13.77 -2.66 -1.94
CA GLU A 151 -12.59 -3.48 -2.27
C GLU A 151 -11.74 -2.92 -3.44
N LEU A 152 -11.32 -1.65 -3.35
CA LEU A 152 -10.68 -0.96 -4.48
C LEU A 152 -9.19 -1.31 -4.67
N GLY A 153 -8.64 -2.27 -3.92
CA GLY A 153 -7.27 -2.78 -4.12
C GLY A 153 -6.14 -2.01 -3.44
N GLN A 154 -6.46 -1.04 -2.57
CA GLN A 154 -5.54 -0.43 -1.60
C GLN A 154 -6.33 0.03 -0.35
N PRO A 155 -5.71 0.09 0.84
CA PRO A 155 -6.39 0.58 2.03
C PRO A 155 -6.54 2.10 2.01
N PHE A 156 -7.60 2.59 2.65
CA PHE A 156 -7.85 4.03 2.78
C PHE A 156 -8.10 4.44 4.22
N GLN A 157 -7.60 5.62 4.57
CA GLN A 157 -7.90 6.31 5.82
C GLN A 157 -8.77 7.53 5.52
N PHE A 158 -9.54 7.94 6.53
CA PHE A 158 -10.46 9.08 6.45
C PHE A 158 -10.07 10.06 7.55
N ASN A 159 -9.56 11.22 7.17
CA ASN A 159 -9.01 12.20 8.10
C ASN A 159 -9.46 13.63 7.74
N ASN A 160 -8.89 14.63 8.42
CA ASN A 160 -9.11 16.06 8.14
C ASN A 160 -10.60 16.44 8.06
N PHE A 161 -11.38 15.99 9.06
CA PHE A 161 -12.80 16.35 9.17
C PHE A 161 -12.95 17.85 9.45
N ARG A 162 -13.80 18.53 8.68
CA ARG A 162 -14.08 19.97 8.75
C ARG A 162 -15.58 20.24 8.77
N ASP A 163 -15.96 21.43 9.25
CA ASP A 163 -17.35 21.93 9.32
C ASP A 163 -17.70 22.94 8.21
#